data_AF-A0A4Z0N5F2-F1
#
_entry.id   AF-A0A4Z0N5F2-F1
#
_cell.length_a   1.000
_cell.length_b   1.000
_cell.length_c   1.000
_cell.angle_alpha   90.00
_cell.angle_beta   90.00
_cell.angle_gamma   90.00
#
_symmetry.space_group_name_H-M   'P 1'
#
loop_
_entity.id
_entity.type
_entity.pdbx_description
1 polymer ?
#
loop_
_entity_poly.entity_id
_entity_poly.type
_entity_poly.pdbx_seq_one_letter_code
_entity_poly.pdbx_strand_id
1 'polypeptide(L)'
;APSRALFPLAAGFGRNALATSKASLKEQLPVLKRGHLWIMSLLYLATFGSFIGFSAGFAMLSKTQFPDVQILHLSLIQICRSRRRV
;
A
#
# COMPACT_ATOMS: atom_id res chain seq x y z
N ALA A 1 -10.82 -11.85 -20.01
CA ALA A 1 -10.50 -11.88 -18.56
C ALA A 1 -11.65 -11.27 -17.75
N PRO A 2 -12.75 -12.03 -17.56
CA PRO A 2 -13.97 -11.55 -16.91
C PRO A 2 -13.82 -11.28 -15.39
N SER A 3 -12.83 -11.88 -14.72
CA SER A 3 -12.62 -11.71 -13.26
C SER A 3 -12.21 -10.30 -12.82
N ARG A 4 -11.57 -9.50 -13.69
CA ARG A 4 -11.08 -8.15 -13.36
C ARG A 4 -12.22 -7.15 -13.12
N ALA A 5 -13.38 -7.38 -13.73
CA ALA A 5 -14.54 -6.49 -13.61
C ALA A 5 -15.42 -6.83 -12.39
N LEU A 6 -15.18 -7.96 -11.72
CA LEU A 6 -16.03 -8.44 -10.64
C LEU A 6 -16.13 -7.43 -9.48
N PHE A 7 -15.01 -6.88 -9.02
CA PHE A 7 -14.98 -5.92 -7.91
C PHE A 7 -15.59 -4.55 -8.27
N PRO A 8 -15.24 -3.92 -9.42
CA PRO A 8 -15.91 -2.69 -9.86
C PRO A 8 -17.43 -2.84 -10.01
N LEU A 9 -17.88 -3.96 -10.60
CA LEU A 9 -19.32 -4.23 -10.76
C LEU A 9 -20.00 -4.43 -9.42
N ALA A 10 -19.43 -5.26 -8.53
CA ALA A 10 -19.97 -5.46 -7.19
C ALA A 10 -20.03 -4.16 -6.38
N ALA A 11 -19.02 -3.29 -6.50
CA ALA A 11 -19.01 -1.99 -5.83
C ALA A 11 -20.06 -1.01 -6.38
N GLY A 12 -20.40 -1.10 -7.67
CA GLY A 12 -21.43 -0.30 -8.31
C GLY A 12 -22.85 -0.64 -7.85
N PHE A 13 -23.10 -1.90 -7.50
CA PHE A 13 -24.43 -2.36 -7.04
C PHE A 13 -24.56 -2.49 -5.52
N GLY A 14 -23.46 -2.68 -4.78
CA GLY A 14 -23.51 -2.99 -3.34
C GLY A 14 -23.22 -1.84 -2.37
N ARG A 15 -22.72 -0.69 -2.81
CA ARG A 15 -22.37 0.43 -1.90
C ARG A 15 -23.53 1.40 -1.73
N ASN A 16 -23.94 1.63 -0.49
CA ASN A 16 -24.92 2.65 -0.12
C ASN A 16 -24.23 4.02 0.06
N ALA A 17 -24.83 5.08 -0.48
CA ALA A 17 -24.39 6.45 -0.21
C ALA A 17 -25.02 6.95 1.09
N LEU A 18 -24.20 7.20 2.11
CA LEU A 18 -24.65 7.87 3.34
C LEU A 18 -24.78 9.37 3.05
N ALA A 19 -25.91 9.99 3.41
CA ALA A 19 -26.19 11.42 3.19
C ALA A 19 -25.41 12.36 4.13
N THR A 20 -24.31 11.89 4.72
CA THR A 20 -23.49 12.66 5.65
C THR A 20 -22.70 13.73 4.91
N SER A 21 -22.81 14.97 5.40
CA SER A 21 -22.07 16.19 5.04
C SER A 21 -20.92 15.99 4.05
N LYS A 22 -21.16 16.40 2.79
CA LYS A 22 -20.07 16.62 1.84
C LYS A 22 -19.34 17.89 2.28
N ALA A 23 -18.26 17.73 3.03
CA ALA A 23 -17.34 18.84 3.30
C ALA A 23 -16.88 19.41 1.96
N SER A 24 -17.09 20.71 1.75
CA SER A 24 -16.71 21.36 0.50
C SER A 24 -15.18 21.46 0.42
N LEU A 25 -14.62 21.37 -0.79
CA LEU A 25 -13.18 21.55 -1.00
C LEU A 25 -12.68 22.90 -0.44
N LYS A 26 -13.52 23.95 -0.51
CA LYS A 26 -13.22 25.27 0.05
C LYS A 26 -13.10 25.25 1.58
N GLU A 27 -13.82 24.37 2.25
CA GLU A 27 -13.78 24.19 3.71
C GLU A 27 -12.58 23.33 4.14
N GLN A 28 -12.10 22.44 3.26
CA GLN A 28 -10.94 21.58 3.51
C GLN A 28 -9.60 22.30 3.25
N LEU A 29 -9.50 23.12 2.20
CA LEU A 29 -8.28 23.84 1.79
C LEU A 29 -7.54 24.62 2.90
N PRO A 30 -8.20 25.26 3.89
CA PRO A 30 -7.52 25.94 4.99
C PRO A 30 -6.61 25.02 5.82
N VAL A 31 -6.83 23.69 5.81
CA VAL A 31 -6.01 22.72 6.53
C VAL A 31 -4.55 22.74 6.08
N LEU A 32 -4.30 23.07 4.81
CA LEU A 32 -2.95 23.14 4.23
C LEU A 32 -2.11 24.29 4.80
N LYS A 33 -2.74 25.30 5.43
CA LYS A 33 -2.04 26.38 6.12
C LYS A 33 -1.51 25.97 7.50
N ARG A 34 -1.92 24.82 8.04
CA ARG A 34 -1.53 24.34 9.37
C ARG A 34 -0.14 23.70 9.32
N GLY A 35 0.83 24.27 10.04
CA GLY A 35 2.21 23.73 10.09
C GLY A 35 2.29 22.28 10.58
N HIS A 36 1.47 21.90 11.57
CA HIS A 36 1.41 20.50 12.06
C HIS A 36 1.01 19.50 10.98
N LEU A 37 0.17 19.88 10.01
CA LEU A 37 -0.17 18.99 8.89
C LEU A 37 1.08 18.59 8.11
N TRP A 38 1.96 19.55 7.82
CA TRP A 38 3.18 19.28 7.07
C TRP A 38 4.15 18.39 7.84
N ILE A 39 4.33 18.64 9.14
CA ILE A 39 5.18 17.80 9.99
C ILE A 39 4.65 16.37 10.03
N MET A 40 3.34 16.18 10.22
CA MET A 40 2.73 14.85 10.22
C MET A 40 2.79 14.19 8.84
N SER A 41 2.57 14.94 7.76
CA SER A 41 2.70 14.43 6.39
C SER A 41 4.12 13.98 6.07
N LEU A 42 5.15 14.71 6.53
CA LEU A 42 6.55 14.30 6.39
C LEU A 42 6.86 13.04 7.21
N LEU A 43 6.38 12.96 8.45
CA LEU A 43 6.53 11.76 9.28
C LEU A 43 5.85 10.54 8.64
N TYR A 44 4.66 10.74 8.08
CA TYR A 44 3.94 9.70 7.36
C TYR A 44 4.69 9.28 6.08
N LEU A 45 5.18 10.25 5.29
CA LEU A 45 5.96 9.96 4.10
C LEU A 45 7.24 9.21 4.44
N ALA A 46 7.93 9.57 5.52
CA ALA A 46 9.13 8.88 5.97
C ALA A 46 8.82 7.45 6.42
N THR A 47 7.77 7.24 7.22
CA THR A 47 7.46 5.90 7.76
C THR A 47 6.76 5.00 6.73
N PHE A 48 5.59 5.42 6.24
CA PHE A 48 4.79 4.67 5.28
C PHE A 48 5.42 4.67 3.89
N GLY A 49 6.00 5.79 3.46
CA GLY A 49 6.69 5.86 2.16
C GLY A 49 7.95 5.01 2.13
N SER A 50 8.75 4.95 3.21
CA SER A 50 9.86 4.00 3.28
C SER A 50 9.39 2.54 3.29
N PHE A 51 8.29 2.22 3.98
CA PHE A 51 7.72 0.86 3.92
C PHE A 51 7.38 0.44 2.48
N ILE A 52 6.68 1.30 1.72
CA ILE A 52 6.36 1.03 0.32
C ILE A 52 7.63 0.98 -0.54
N GLY A 53 8.52 1.95 -0.36
CA GLY A 53 9.75 2.08 -1.15
C GLY A 53 10.67 0.88 -0.98
N PHE A 54 10.90 0.44 0.26
CA PHE A 54 11.65 -0.78 0.53
C PHE A 54 10.91 -2.00 0.00
N SER A 55 9.59 -2.12 0.17
CA SER A 55 8.83 -3.27 -0.35
C SER A 55 8.93 -3.40 -1.88
N ALA A 56 8.91 -2.28 -2.61
CA ALA A 56 9.04 -2.26 -4.06
C ALA A 56 10.49 -2.52 -4.52
N GLY A 57 11.47 -1.89 -3.86
CA GLY A 57 12.88 -1.98 -4.22
C GLY A 57 13.58 -3.25 -3.75
N PHE A 58 13.05 -3.93 -2.73
CA PHE A 58 13.70 -5.07 -2.07
C PHE A 58 14.07 -6.18 -3.05
N ALA A 59 13.14 -6.58 -3.94
CA ALA A 59 13.39 -7.66 -4.90
C ALA A 59 14.53 -7.35 -5.88
N MET A 60 14.70 -6.07 -6.27
CA MET A 60 15.78 -5.65 -7.16
C MET A 60 17.10 -5.52 -6.40
N LEU A 61 17.09 -4.85 -5.25
CA LEU A 61 18.28 -4.64 -4.42
C LEU A 61 18.91 -5.97 -3.96
N SER A 62 18.07 -6.94 -3.61
CA SER A 62 18.51 -8.30 -3.27
C SER A 62 19.27 -8.97 -4.42
N LYS A 63 18.83 -8.79 -5.67
CA LYS A 63 19.50 -9.37 -6.85
C LYS A 63 20.81 -8.67 -7.19
N THR A 64 20.94 -7.37 -6.94
CA THR A 64 22.16 -6.62 -7.26
C THR A 64 23.24 -6.76 -6.20
N GLN A 65 22.87 -6.80 -4.92
CA GLN A 65 23.82 -6.97 -3.80
C GLN A 65 24.23 -8.44 -3.58
N PHE A 66 23.35 -9.40 -3.85
CA PHE A 66 23.61 -10.82 -3.64
C PHE A 66 23.27 -11.63 -4.90
N PRO A 67 24.08 -11.51 -5.97
CA PRO A 67 23.78 -12.15 -7.25
C PRO A 67 23.73 -13.69 -7.17
N ASP A 68 24.54 -14.29 -6.30
CA ASP A 68 24.62 -15.75 -6.13
C ASP A 68 23.50 -16.32 -5.24
N VAL A 69 22.78 -15.48 -4.51
CA VAL A 69 21.71 -15.92 -3.59
C VAL A 69 20.35 -15.62 -4.20
N GLN A 70 19.63 -16.68 -4.58
CA GLN A 70 18.24 -16.57 -5.03
C GLN A 70 17.29 -16.37 -3.84
N ILE A 71 17.33 -15.17 -3.24
CA ILE A 71 16.59 -14.80 -2.02
C ILE A 71 15.07 -15.00 -2.20
N LEU A 72 14.52 -14.72 -3.38
CA LEU A 72 13.10 -14.90 -3.67
C LEU A 72 12.68 -16.38 -3.70
N HIS A 73 13.56 -17.28 -4.17
CA HIS A 73 13.29 -18.71 -4.20
C HIS A 73 13.40 -19.32 -2.79
N LEU A 74 14.42 -18.91 -2.03
CA LEU A 74 14.62 -19.30 -0.64
C LEU A 74 13.44 -18.89 0.25
N SER A 75 12.96 -17.65 0.14
CA SER A 75 11.82 -17.18 0.94
C SER A 75 10.53 -17.91 0.60
N LEU A 76 10.30 -18.22 -0.67
CA LEU A 76 9.12 -18.97 -1.12
C LEU A 76 9.15 -20.42 -0.62
N ILE A 77 10.31 -21.09 -0.68
CA ILE A 77 10.47 -22.44 -0.11
C ILE A 77 10.25 -22.43 1.41
N GLN A 78 10.76 -21.43 2.13
CA GLN A 78 10.53 -21.31 3.57
C GLN A 78 9.06 -21.06 3.91
N ILE A 79 8.35 -20.25 3.14
CA ILE A 79 6.90 -20.06 3.26
C ILE A 79 6.14 -21.35 3.01
N CYS A 80 6.50 -22.11 1.97
CA CYS A 80 5.92 -23.42 1.70
C CYS A 80 6.23 -24.44 2.80
N ARG A 81 7.45 -24.42 3.38
CA ARG A 81 7.83 -25.26 4.52
C ARG A 81 7.10 -24.86 5.80
N SER A 82 6.90 -23.56 6.03
CA SER A 82 6.16 -23.03 7.18
C SER A 82 4.68 -23.44 7.10
N ARG A 83 4.03 -23.28 5.94
CA ARG A 83 2.64 -23.75 5.71
C ARG A 83 2.44 -25.25 5.71
N ARG A 84 3.50 -26.06 5.63
CA ARG A 84 3.42 -27.53 5.72
C ARG A 84 3.61 -28.04 7.17
N ARG A 85 4.07 -27.18 8.08
CA ARG A 85 4.24 -27.49 9.51
C ARG A 85 3.09 -27.00 10.39
N VAL A 86 2.13 -26.28 9.81
CA VAL A 86 0.83 -25.92 10.41
C VAL A 86 -0.23 -26.75 9.71
#